data_AF-A0A3D1SEF6-F1
#
_entry.id   AF-A0A3D1SEF6-F1
#
_cell.length_a   1.000
_cell.length_b   1.000
_cell.length_c   1.000
_cell.angle_alpha   90.00
_cell.angle_beta   90.00
_cell.angle_gamma   90.00
#
_symmetry.space_group_name_H-M   'P 1'
#
loop_
_entity.id
_entity.type
_entity.pdbx_description
1 polymer ?
#
loop_
_entity_poly.entity_id
_entity_poly.type
_entity_poly.pdbx_seq_one_letter_code
_entity_poly.pdbx_strand_id
1 'polypeptide(L)'
;MKSIKQILLKKIIIATAIVLASMALLCFVIESFLSDTKTGETAQVRLSDAKERISQSASAIAEVTTEMNEEYLVKTRAFAEMIALDPTILDNAEKLEKIRSELKVDELHVTDENGIIKWTTVPECLNFDFMTSEQTKPIMKCLEDSTYELAQEPQLNGTRGILFQYISVPRRDKKGIVQIGMEPKKLTEALKENTVEAILKNITVGKHGTMFAVNKSDKTLAAFYDENYIGKAAKEVGIEDGTLELPEGKVVRRYILGQAKLICMEQVGDYYIGTLVPSAESIDQALMSTGVIMILALIAFSLLTLLVIRTINKNVVSSLGGFVKKIEEISHGNENERVNIRNFKEVDTLSNGFNALLDGIKEKINETKQLNVRMQELLGNVADTSSRINSLSIEMKDVSKRISEGSSQQADTVMQLSDSFHAISTEVRENASAAERACSFSRSAGE
;
A
#
# COMPACT_ATOMS: atom_id res chain seq x y z
N MET A 1 37.66 -12.00 -3.86
CA MET A 1 36.37 -12.59 -4.31
C MET A 1 35.27 -12.20 -3.34
N LYS A 2 34.19 -11.55 -3.80
CA LYS A 2 33.01 -11.36 -2.93
C LYS A 2 32.40 -12.73 -2.63
N SER A 3 32.16 -13.03 -1.35
CA SER A 3 31.49 -14.28 -0.96
C SER A 3 30.14 -14.37 -1.69
N ILE A 4 29.75 -15.56 -2.15
CA ILE A 4 28.43 -15.84 -2.77
C ILE A 4 27.30 -15.24 -1.94
N LYS A 5 27.45 -15.23 -0.60
CA LYS A 5 26.55 -14.60 0.36
C LYS A 5 26.29 -13.11 0.08
N GLN A 6 27.33 -12.33 -0.22
CA GLN A 6 27.21 -10.88 -0.47
C GLN A 6 26.49 -10.59 -1.78
N ILE A 7 26.72 -11.41 -2.81
CA ILE A 7 26.06 -11.26 -4.12
C ILE A 7 24.57 -11.58 -4.00
N LEU A 8 24.23 -12.70 -3.36
CA LEU A 8 22.83 -13.09 -3.15
C LEU A 8 22.09 -12.08 -2.28
N LEU A 9 22.71 -11.62 -1.18
CA LEU A 9 22.11 -10.62 -0.29
C LEU A 9 21.80 -9.31 -1.03
N LYS A 10 22.75 -8.80 -1.84
CA LYS A 10 22.54 -7.56 -2.61
C LYS A 10 21.38 -7.71 -3.59
N LYS A 11 21.29 -8.84 -4.30
CA LYS A 11 20.19 -9.11 -5.25
C LYS A 11 18.83 -9.19 -4.55
N ILE A 12 18.76 -9.88 -3.41
CA ILE A 12 17.52 -9.99 -2.62
C ILE A 12 17.07 -8.60 -2.14
N ILE A 13 17.98 -7.80 -1.58
CA ILE A 13 17.64 -6.45 -1.10
C ILE A 13 17.09 -5.58 -2.24
N ILE A 14 17.72 -5.59 -3.41
CA ILE A 14 17.25 -4.82 -4.58
C ILE A 14 15.87 -5.30 -5.02
N ALA A 15 15.65 -6.62 -5.10
CA ALA A 15 14.36 -7.17 -5.49
C ALA A 15 13.25 -6.78 -4.47
N THR A 16 13.52 -6.90 -3.17
CA THR A 16 12.58 -6.50 -2.12
C THR A 16 12.26 -5.02 -2.18
N ALA A 17 13.26 -4.15 -2.42
CA ALA A 17 13.03 -2.71 -2.56
C ALA A 17 12.11 -2.36 -3.74
N ILE A 18 12.28 -3.02 -4.89
CA ILE A 18 11.42 -2.81 -6.07
C ILE A 18 9.99 -3.25 -5.77
N VAL A 19 9.81 -4.42 -5.15
CA VAL A 19 8.48 -4.93 -4.78
C VAL A 19 7.79 -3.99 -3.80
N LEU A 20 8.49 -3.57 -2.73
CA LEU A 20 7.94 -2.62 -1.76
C LEU A 20 7.58 -1.26 -2.39
N ALA A 21 8.39 -0.74 -3.31
CA ALA A 21 8.09 0.51 -4.01
C ALA A 21 6.84 0.39 -4.90
N SER A 22 6.71 -0.71 -5.66
CA SER A 22 5.53 -0.96 -6.49
C SER A 22 4.26 -1.15 -5.66
N MET A 23 4.37 -1.84 -4.52
CA MET A 23 3.27 -2.03 -3.57
C MET A 23 2.85 -0.71 -2.93
N ALA A 24 3.80 0.13 -2.51
CA ALA A 24 3.51 1.45 -1.94
C ALA A 24 2.70 2.32 -2.91
N LEU A 25 3.11 2.36 -4.19
CA LEU A 25 2.41 3.11 -5.22
C LEU A 25 0.99 2.58 -5.44
N LEU A 26 0.84 1.25 -5.58
CA LEU A 26 -0.46 0.62 -5.80
C LEU A 26 -1.41 0.83 -4.61
N CYS A 27 -0.92 0.62 -3.38
CA CYS A 27 -1.68 0.87 -2.16
C CYS A 27 -2.11 2.32 -2.05
N PHE A 28 -1.22 3.27 -2.33
CA PHE A 28 -1.54 4.69 -2.28
C PHE A 28 -2.67 5.07 -3.27
N VAL A 29 -2.63 4.54 -4.50
CA VAL A 29 -3.68 4.79 -5.51
C VAL A 29 -5.03 4.23 -5.04
N ILE A 30 -5.04 2.99 -4.54
CA ILE A 30 -6.27 2.35 -4.03
C ILE A 30 -6.83 3.11 -2.83
N GLU A 31 -5.98 3.44 -1.85
CA GLU A 31 -6.38 4.16 -0.64
C GLU A 31 -6.85 5.58 -0.92
N SER A 32 -6.25 6.27 -1.90
CA SER A 32 -6.70 7.59 -2.33
C SER A 32 -8.12 7.53 -2.90
N PHE A 33 -8.40 6.54 -3.74
CA PHE A 33 -9.74 6.34 -4.30
C PHE A 33 -10.77 5.97 -3.21
N LEU A 34 -10.42 5.01 -2.33
CA LEU A 34 -11.28 4.61 -1.22
C LEU A 34 -11.55 5.75 -0.24
N SER A 35 -10.54 6.59 0.02
CA SER A 35 -10.69 7.73 0.92
C SER A 35 -11.62 8.78 0.33
N ASP A 36 -11.50 9.11 -0.96
CA ASP A 36 -12.45 10.01 -1.64
C ASP A 36 -13.89 9.48 -1.56
N THR A 37 -14.10 8.18 -1.79
CA THR A 37 -15.42 7.56 -1.69
C THR A 37 -15.98 7.66 -0.26
N LYS A 38 -15.20 7.30 0.76
CA LYS A 38 -15.62 7.39 2.17
C LYS A 38 -15.92 8.83 2.61
N THR A 39 -15.10 9.79 2.17
CA THR A 39 -15.33 11.21 2.42
C THR A 39 -16.62 11.66 1.75
N GLY A 40 -16.88 11.21 0.52
CA GLY A 40 -18.14 11.46 -0.20
C GLY A 40 -19.36 10.89 0.52
N GLU A 41 -19.31 9.64 0.98
CA GLU A 41 -20.38 9.01 1.76
C GLU A 41 -20.64 9.77 3.08
N THR A 42 -19.57 10.14 3.79
CA THR A 42 -19.67 10.94 5.02
C THR A 42 -20.33 12.29 4.73
N ALA A 43 -19.96 12.93 3.62
CA ALA A 43 -20.56 14.18 3.18
C ALA A 43 -22.05 14.03 2.86
N GLN A 44 -22.46 12.96 2.18
CA GLN A 44 -23.88 12.67 1.91
C GLN A 44 -24.68 12.46 3.20
N VAL A 45 -24.18 11.65 4.14
CA VAL A 45 -24.85 11.41 5.41
C VAL A 45 -25.04 12.72 6.18
N ARG A 46 -23.99 13.54 6.29
CA ARG A 46 -24.08 14.84 6.97
C ARG A 46 -24.99 15.84 6.28
N LEU A 47 -25.07 15.78 4.96
CA LEU A 47 -25.99 16.59 4.18
C LEU A 47 -27.44 16.20 4.43
N SER A 48 -27.71 14.89 4.51
CA SER A 48 -29.03 14.36 4.88
C SER A 48 -29.42 14.76 6.31
N ASP A 49 -28.50 14.65 7.27
CA ASP A 49 -28.72 15.13 8.66
C ASP A 49 -29.11 16.61 8.68
N ALA A 50 -28.42 17.44 7.88
CA ALA A 50 -28.69 18.86 7.80
C ALA A 50 -30.07 19.15 7.17
N LYS A 51 -30.42 18.45 6.10
CA LYS A 51 -31.74 18.55 5.45
C LYS A 51 -32.87 18.21 6.42
N GLU A 52 -32.71 17.14 7.19
CA GLU A 52 -33.68 16.75 8.19
C GLU A 52 -33.81 17.83 9.28
N ARG A 53 -32.68 18.34 9.81
CA ARG A 53 -32.69 19.40 10.83
C ARG A 53 -33.33 20.69 10.34
N ILE A 54 -33.05 21.13 9.12
CA ILE A 54 -33.71 22.31 8.52
C ILE A 54 -35.21 22.07 8.36
N SER A 55 -35.62 20.86 7.97
CA SER A 55 -37.04 20.53 7.79
C SER A 55 -37.78 20.45 9.14
N GLN A 56 -37.17 19.82 10.16
CA GLN A 56 -37.70 19.76 11.52
C GLN A 56 -37.78 21.15 12.16
N SER A 57 -36.78 21.99 11.91
CA SER A 57 -36.72 23.37 12.37
C SER A 57 -37.88 24.22 11.82
N ALA A 58 -38.18 24.10 10.52
CA ALA A 58 -39.35 24.75 9.92
C ALA A 58 -40.66 24.30 10.58
N SER A 59 -40.80 23.02 10.88
CA SER A 59 -41.97 22.49 11.60
C SER A 59 -42.06 23.03 13.03
N ALA A 60 -40.93 23.10 13.76
CA ALA A 60 -40.88 23.61 15.12
C ALA A 60 -41.25 25.10 15.19
N ILE A 61 -40.80 25.92 14.23
CA ILE A 61 -41.21 27.33 14.12
C ILE A 61 -42.71 27.45 13.89
N ALA A 62 -43.29 26.61 13.02
CA ALA A 62 -44.73 26.62 12.75
C ALA A 62 -45.55 26.22 13.99
N GLU A 63 -45.07 25.24 14.76
CA GLU A 63 -45.70 24.81 16.01
C GLU A 63 -45.65 25.91 17.07
N VAL A 64 -44.49 26.53 17.31
CA VAL A 64 -44.33 27.67 18.23
C VAL A 64 -45.24 28.83 17.82
N THR A 65 -45.35 29.11 16.52
CA THR A 65 -46.24 30.16 16.00
C THR A 65 -47.70 29.83 16.30
N THR A 66 -48.11 28.59 16.08
CA THR A 66 -49.50 28.15 16.31
C THR A 66 -49.87 28.21 17.79
N GLU A 67 -49.02 27.66 18.67
CA GLU A 67 -49.23 27.69 20.13
C GLU A 67 -49.31 29.13 20.65
N MET A 68 -48.42 30.00 20.17
CA MET A 68 -48.39 31.41 20.52
C MET A 68 -49.65 32.15 20.04
N ASN A 69 -50.11 31.89 18.81
CA ASN A 69 -51.33 32.49 18.27
C ASN A 69 -52.55 32.12 19.13
N GLU A 70 -52.67 30.86 19.52
CA GLU A 70 -53.73 30.39 20.43
C GLU A 70 -53.63 31.04 21.82
N GLU A 71 -52.43 31.12 22.40
CA GLU A 71 -52.18 31.80 23.69
C GLU A 71 -52.69 33.26 23.64
N TYR A 72 -52.37 33.97 22.55
CA TYR A 72 -52.74 35.37 22.38
C TYR A 72 -54.22 35.56 22.06
N LEU A 73 -54.84 34.65 21.30
CA LEU A 73 -56.28 34.65 21.09
C LEU A 73 -57.04 34.45 22.40
N VAL A 74 -56.60 33.54 23.27
CA VAL A 74 -57.19 33.36 24.61
C VAL A 74 -57.13 34.65 25.42
N LYS A 75 -55.98 35.34 25.44
CA LYS A 75 -55.84 36.63 26.15
C LYS A 75 -56.75 37.71 25.58
N THR A 76 -56.88 37.78 24.25
CA THR A 76 -57.73 38.77 23.57
C THR A 76 -59.21 38.50 23.88
N ARG A 77 -59.64 37.23 23.82
CA ARG A 77 -60.98 36.81 24.25
C ARG A 77 -61.26 37.16 25.71
N ALA A 78 -60.31 36.87 26.61
CA ALA A 78 -60.44 37.19 28.02
C ALA A 78 -60.62 38.71 28.24
N PHE A 79 -59.87 39.54 27.52
CA PHE A 79 -60.03 40.99 27.59
C PHE A 79 -61.40 41.46 27.07
N ALA A 80 -61.88 40.89 25.96
CA ALA A 80 -63.20 41.19 25.43
C ALA A 80 -64.34 40.79 26.41
N GLU A 81 -64.21 39.66 27.09
CA GLU A 81 -65.14 39.23 28.14
C GLU A 81 -65.05 40.12 29.38
N MET A 82 -63.85 40.56 29.80
CA MET A 82 -63.69 41.51 30.91
C MET A 82 -64.43 42.83 30.64
N ILE A 83 -64.33 43.37 29.42
CA ILE A 83 -65.05 44.58 29.00
C ILE A 83 -66.57 44.35 29.05
N ALA A 84 -67.05 43.17 28.67
CA ALA A 84 -68.47 42.85 28.71
C ALA A 84 -69.02 42.71 30.13
N LEU A 85 -68.20 42.23 31.07
CA LEU A 85 -68.58 42.15 32.48
C LEU A 85 -68.52 43.51 33.19
N ASP A 86 -67.51 44.34 32.90
CA ASP A 86 -67.35 45.69 33.45
C ASP A 86 -66.94 46.71 32.36
N PRO A 87 -67.91 47.34 31.67
CA PRO A 87 -67.61 48.35 30.67
C PRO A 87 -66.84 49.57 31.20
N THR A 88 -66.89 49.83 32.52
CA THR A 88 -66.19 50.97 33.15
C THR A 88 -64.67 50.83 33.13
N ILE A 89 -64.16 49.64 32.77
CA ILE A 89 -62.74 49.41 32.49
C ILE A 89 -62.21 50.37 31.43
N LEU A 90 -63.01 50.64 30.39
CA LEU A 90 -62.60 51.49 29.27
C LEU A 90 -62.48 52.97 29.66
N ASP A 91 -63.28 53.42 30.62
CA ASP A 91 -63.29 54.82 31.07
C ASP A 91 -62.17 55.13 32.09
N ASN A 92 -61.35 54.13 32.45
CA ASN A 92 -60.30 54.26 33.45
C ASN A 92 -58.96 53.72 32.91
N ALA A 93 -58.06 54.65 32.59
CA ALA A 93 -56.73 54.34 32.09
C ALA A 93 -55.89 53.47 33.05
N GLU A 94 -56.02 53.65 34.37
CA GLU A 94 -55.31 52.82 35.35
C GLU A 94 -55.82 51.38 35.37
N LYS A 95 -57.15 51.17 35.24
CA LYS A 95 -57.73 49.82 35.12
C LYS A 95 -57.24 49.15 33.84
N LEU A 96 -57.25 49.88 32.72
CA LEU A 96 -56.80 49.36 31.42
C LEU A 96 -55.31 48.97 31.46
N GLU A 97 -54.47 49.81 32.05
CA GLU A 97 -53.04 49.54 32.22
C GLU A 97 -52.77 48.36 33.18
N LYS A 98 -53.57 48.24 34.24
CA LYS A 98 -53.52 47.07 35.13
C LYS A 98 -53.85 45.77 34.39
N ILE A 99 -54.90 45.77 33.57
CA ILE A 99 -55.28 44.60 32.75
C ILE A 99 -54.18 44.26 31.75
N ARG A 100 -53.58 45.25 31.10
CA ARG A 100 -52.42 45.06 30.20
C ARG A 100 -51.31 44.29 30.92
N SER A 101 -50.96 44.75 32.13
CA SER A 101 -49.94 44.11 32.96
C SER A 101 -50.33 42.69 33.42
N GLU A 102 -51.59 42.46 33.79
CA GLU A 102 -52.07 41.16 34.27
C GLU A 102 -52.17 40.11 33.15
N LEU A 103 -52.64 40.51 31.97
CA LEU A 103 -52.65 39.70 30.75
C LEU A 103 -51.24 39.50 30.18
N LYS A 104 -50.25 40.28 30.65
CA LYS A 104 -48.87 40.30 30.18
C LYS A 104 -48.80 40.50 28.66
N VAL A 105 -49.49 41.53 28.19
CA VAL A 105 -49.48 41.97 26.80
C VAL A 105 -48.80 43.33 26.68
N ASP A 106 -48.29 43.67 25.50
CA ASP A 106 -47.56 44.94 25.33
C ASP A 106 -48.50 46.11 25.08
N GLU A 107 -49.58 45.88 24.34
CA GLU A 107 -50.57 46.89 23.96
C GLU A 107 -51.99 46.36 24.06
N LEU A 108 -52.92 47.19 24.51
CA LEU A 108 -54.36 46.97 24.42
C LEU A 108 -54.98 48.08 23.57
N HIS A 109 -55.89 47.69 22.66
CA HIS A 109 -56.63 48.61 21.79
C HIS A 109 -58.10 48.18 21.72
N VAL A 110 -59.01 49.14 21.80
CA VAL A 110 -60.45 48.91 21.66
C VAL A 110 -61.05 49.98 20.77
N THR A 111 -61.83 49.55 19.78
CA THR A 111 -62.48 50.44 18.82
C THR A 111 -63.94 50.73 19.18
N ASP A 112 -64.47 51.78 18.56
CA ASP A 112 -65.91 51.98 18.39
C ASP A 112 -66.48 51.11 17.25
N GLU A 113 -67.77 51.29 16.96
CA GLU A 113 -68.49 50.56 15.92
C GLU A 113 -68.03 50.84 14.49
N ASN A 114 -67.24 51.90 14.29
CA ASN A 114 -66.67 52.29 12.99
C ASN A 114 -65.23 51.79 12.81
N GLY A 115 -64.66 51.10 13.81
CA GLY A 115 -63.28 50.60 13.75
C GLY A 115 -62.23 51.65 14.11
N ILE A 116 -62.61 52.73 14.78
CA ILE A 116 -61.69 53.77 15.25
C ILE A 116 -61.27 53.46 16.69
N ILE A 117 -59.96 53.41 16.98
CA ILE A 117 -59.46 53.21 18.35
C ILE A 117 -59.92 54.36 19.24
N LYS A 118 -60.66 54.04 20.31
CA LYS A 118 -61.10 55.01 21.34
C LYS A 118 -60.51 54.76 22.71
N TRP A 119 -60.07 53.54 22.98
CA TRP A 119 -59.43 53.18 24.23
C TRP A 119 -58.17 52.38 23.94
N THR A 120 -57.05 52.82 24.50
CA THR A 120 -55.74 52.20 24.25
C THR A 120 -54.77 52.48 25.38
N THR A 121 -53.81 51.59 25.57
CA THR A 121 -52.65 51.81 26.45
C THR A 121 -51.49 52.51 25.74
N VAL A 122 -51.62 52.79 24.44
CA VAL A 122 -50.63 53.47 23.59
C VAL A 122 -51.24 54.77 23.07
N PRO A 123 -50.96 55.93 23.69
CA PRO A 123 -51.59 57.20 23.34
C PRO A 123 -51.48 57.58 21.87
N GLU A 124 -50.39 57.19 21.20
CA GLU A 124 -50.12 57.45 19.79
C GLU A 124 -51.11 56.74 18.85
N CYS A 125 -51.76 55.67 19.31
CA CYS A 125 -52.75 54.91 18.53
C CYS A 125 -54.18 55.45 18.70
N LEU A 126 -54.39 56.46 19.55
CA LEU A 126 -55.73 57.00 19.79
C LEU A 126 -56.30 57.67 18.53
N ASN A 127 -57.55 57.36 18.20
CA ASN A 127 -58.24 57.76 16.97
C ASN A 127 -57.65 57.20 15.67
N PHE A 128 -56.76 56.20 15.75
CA PHE A 128 -56.33 55.47 14.57
C PHE A 128 -57.52 54.69 13.98
N ASP A 129 -57.72 54.82 12.66
CA ASP A 129 -58.80 54.17 11.93
C ASP A 129 -58.28 52.92 11.21
N PHE A 130 -58.84 51.76 11.55
CA PHE A 130 -58.43 50.48 10.99
C PHE A 130 -58.68 50.35 9.47
N MET A 131 -59.46 51.23 8.86
CA MET A 131 -59.64 51.28 7.40
C MET A 131 -58.44 51.87 6.66
N THR A 132 -57.56 52.59 7.36
CA THR A 132 -56.51 53.41 6.74
C THR A 132 -55.23 52.65 6.39
N SER A 133 -55.03 51.45 6.93
CA SER A 133 -53.84 50.62 6.69
C SER A 133 -54.21 49.26 6.11
N GLU A 134 -53.44 48.80 5.11
CA GLU A 134 -53.57 47.44 4.56
C GLU A 134 -53.38 46.36 5.64
N GLN A 135 -52.58 46.65 6.67
CA GLN A 135 -52.38 45.74 7.78
C GLN A 135 -53.65 45.57 8.61
N THR A 136 -54.44 46.63 8.83
CA THR A 136 -55.62 46.59 9.72
C THR A 136 -56.93 46.30 8.99
N LYS A 137 -56.98 46.43 7.66
CA LYS A 137 -58.18 46.10 6.85
C LYS A 137 -58.77 44.70 7.12
N PRO A 138 -57.98 43.60 7.21
CA PRO A 138 -58.53 42.28 7.49
C PRO A 138 -59.26 42.19 8.83
N ILE A 139 -58.89 43.03 9.79
CA ILE A 139 -59.46 43.07 11.14
C ILE A 139 -60.90 43.60 11.12
N MET A 140 -61.26 44.41 10.12
CA MET A 140 -62.60 45.01 10.01
C MET A 140 -63.73 43.97 9.93
N LYS A 141 -63.41 42.75 9.48
CA LYS A 141 -64.36 41.64 9.50
C LYS A 141 -64.86 41.30 10.91
N CYS A 142 -64.12 41.64 11.97
CA CYS A 142 -64.59 41.52 13.35
C CYS A 142 -65.81 42.40 13.66
N LEU A 143 -66.08 43.46 12.88
CA LEU A 143 -67.27 44.31 13.03
C LEU A 143 -68.52 43.70 12.37
N GLU A 144 -68.32 42.78 11.44
CA GLU A 144 -69.39 42.14 10.66
C GLU A 144 -69.76 40.78 11.23
N ASP A 145 -68.78 40.05 11.75
CA ASP A 145 -68.92 38.68 12.26
C ASP A 145 -68.43 38.58 13.70
N SER A 146 -69.36 38.34 14.63
CA SER A 146 -69.10 38.19 16.08
C SER A 146 -68.28 36.95 16.46
N THR A 147 -68.07 36.03 15.53
CA THR A 147 -67.25 34.81 15.72
C THR A 147 -65.89 34.89 15.04
N TYR A 148 -65.65 35.95 14.26
CA TYR A 148 -64.40 36.10 13.52
C TYR A 148 -63.27 36.57 14.42
N GLU A 149 -62.26 35.73 14.56
CA GLU A 149 -61.04 36.02 15.30
C GLU A 149 -59.85 35.99 14.36
N LEU A 150 -58.87 36.89 14.59
CA LEU A 150 -57.71 37.01 13.73
C LEU A 150 -56.46 37.21 14.58
N ALA A 151 -55.56 36.22 14.53
CA ALA A 151 -54.15 36.41 14.84
C ALA A 151 -53.43 36.73 13.54
N GLN A 152 -52.87 37.93 13.42
CA GLN A 152 -52.14 38.33 12.21
C GLN A 152 -50.78 37.62 12.16
N GLU A 153 -50.22 37.45 10.95
CA GLU A 153 -48.84 37.04 10.82
C GLU A 153 -47.91 38.07 11.51
N PRO A 154 -46.90 37.64 12.27
CA PRO A 154 -45.90 38.53 12.86
C PRO A 154 -45.19 39.35 11.79
N GLN A 155 -45.11 40.67 11.98
CA GLN A 155 -44.47 41.59 11.03
C GLN A 155 -43.54 42.57 11.75
N LEU A 156 -42.57 43.14 11.03
CA LEU A 156 -41.72 44.17 11.60
C LEU A 156 -42.52 45.45 11.83
N ASN A 157 -42.55 45.93 13.07
CA ASN A 157 -43.15 47.20 13.41
C ASN A 157 -42.33 48.33 12.75
N GLY A 158 -42.98 49.18 11.95
CA GLY A 158 -42.33 50.23 11.18
C GLY A 158 -41.65 51.34 12.00
N THR A 159 -42.03 51.49 13.28
CA THR A 159 -41.46 52.49 14.19
C THR A 159 -40.28 51.94 14.99
N ARG A 160 -40.36 50.67 15.40
CA ARG A 160 -39.39 50.05 16.33
C ARG A 160 -38.45 49.03 15.67
N GLY A 161 -38.74 48.57 14.46
CA GLY A 161 -37.93 47.56 13.76
C GLY A 161 -37.90 46.19 14.45
N ILE A 162 -38.82 45.92 15.38
CA ILE A 162 -38.95 44.64 16.07
C ILE A 162 -40.13 43.86 15.52
N LEU A 163 -40.04 42.53 15.56
CA LEU A 163 -41.16 41.67 15.20
C LEU A 163 -42.32 41.95 16.17
N PHE A 164 -43.51 42.15 15.65
CA PHE A 164 -44.69 42.51 16.43
C PHE A 164 -45.92 41.85 15.81
N GLN A 165 -46.90 41.54 16.65
CA GLN A 165 -48.09 40.82 16.23
C GLN A 165 -49.33 41.43 16.86
N TYR A 166 -50.38 41.57 16.06
CA TYR A 166 -51.69 42.03 16.51
C TYR A 166 -52.71 40.90 16.44
N ILE A 167 -53.51 40.78 17.49
CA ILE A 167 -54.53 39.74 17.64
C ILE A 167 -55.83 40.45 17.97
N SER A 168 -56.87 40.18 17.19
CA SER A 168 -58.12 40.93 17.24
C SER A 168 -59.32 40.01 17.31
N VAL A 169 -60.28 40.37 18.15
CA VAL A 169 -61.58 39.70 18.28
C VAL A 169 -62.70 40.75 18.37
N PRO A 170 -63.96 40.38 18.10
CA PRO A 170 -65.08 41.28 18.25
C PRO A 170 -65.31 41.58 19.73
N ARG A 171 -65.69 42.83 20.03
CA ARG A 171 -66.22 43.16 21.36
C ARG A 171 -67.46 42.33 21.65
N ARG A 172 -67.64 41.96 22.92
CA ARG A 172 -68.79 41.17 23.38
C ARG A 172 -69.93 42.02 23.94
N ASP A 173 -69.65 43.25 24.36
CA ASP A 173 -70.62 44.16 24.96
C ASP A 173 -71.43 44.98 23.93
N LYS A 174 -70.76 45.44 22.86
CA LYS A 174 -71.33 46.20 21.75
C LYS A 174 -70.48 46.06 20.51
N LYS A 175 -70.96 46.61 19.39
CA LYS A 175 -70.20 46.62 18.13
C LYS A 175 -68.88 47.38 18.30
N GLY A 176 -67.79 46.76 17.86
CA GLY A 176 -66.42 47.26 17.94
C GLY A 176 -65.44 46.10 18.04
N ILE A 177 -64.15 46.40 18.12
CA ILE A 177 -63.07 45.42 18.06
C ILE A 177 -62.22 45.54 19.33
N VAL A 178 -61.79 44.41 19.87
CA VAL A 178 -60.77 44.31 20.91
C VAL A 178 -59.52 43.75 20.26
N GLN A 179 -58.39 44.43 20.46
CA GLN A 179 -57.10 44.01 19.93
C GLN A 179 -56.04 44.07 21.02
N ILE A 180 -55.15 43.09 21.01
CA ILE A 180 -53.89 43.14 21.74
C ILE A 180 -52.71 43.23 20.77
N GLY A 181 -51.66 43.92 21.19
CA GLY A 181 -50.35 43.94 20.54
C GLY A 181 -49.32 43.23 21.41
N MET A 182 -48.48 42.41 20.79
CA MET A 182 -47.48 41.58 21.45
C MET A 182 -46.17 41.56 20.65
N GLU A 183 -45.05 41.72 21.33
CA GLU A 183 -43.73 41.32 20.83
C GLU A 183 -43.59 39.79 21.03
N PRO A 184 -43.54 38.99 19.95
CA PRO A 184 -43.48 37.54 20.04
C PRO A 184 -42.04 37.09 20.35
N LYS A 185 -41.59 37.26 21.60
CA LYS A 185 -40.21 36.97 22.04
C LYS A 185 -39.82 35.51 21.82
N LYS A 186 -40.69 34.57 22.20
CA LYS A 186 -40.47 33.11 22.01
C LYS A 186 -40.23 32.78 20.53
N LEU A 187 -41.04 33.34 19.63
CA LEU A 187 -40.88 33.14 18.20
C LEU A 187 -39.60 33.82 17.67
N THR A 188 -39.29 35.01 18.15
CA THR A 188 -38.07 35.74 17.76
C THR A 188 -36.80 34.97 18.16
N GLU A 189 -36.78 34.39 19.36
CA GLU A 189 -35.70 33.53 19.84
C GLU A 189 -35.63 32.24 19.01
N ALA A 190 -36.76 31.57 18.80
CA ALA A 190 -36.83 30.38 17.97
C ALA A 190 -36.29 30.64 16.56
N LEU A 191 -36.74 31.71 15.89
CA LEU A 191 -36.29 32.09 14.54
C LEU A 191 -34.78 32.36 14.48
N LYS A 192 -34.20 33.01 15.48
CA LYS A 192 -32.74 33.27 15.53
C LYS A 192 -31.93 31.97 15.64
N GLU A 193 -32.35 31.05 16.50
CA GLU A 193 -31.66 29.78 16.72
C GLU A 193 -31.85 28.79 15.55
N ASN A 194 -32.91 28.98 14.78
CA ASN A 194 -33.34 28.09 13.70
C ASN A 194 -33.07 28.63 12.30
N THR A 195 -32.21 29.66 12.18
CA THR A 195 -31.72 30.08 10.85
C THR A 195 -30.91 28.95 10.20
N VAL A 196 -30.96 28.87 8.87
CA VAL A 196 -30.15 27.90 8.11
C VAL A 196 -28.67 28.05 8.45
N GLU A 197 -28.20 29.29 8.65
CA GLU A 197 -26.84 29.56 9.12
C GLU A 197 -26.55 28.91 10.48
N ALA A 198 -27.38 29.17 11.50
CA ALA A 198 -27.18 28.63 12.85
C ALA A 198 -27.22 27.09 12.88
N ILE A 199 -28.12 26.48 12.08
CA ILE A 199 -28.22 25.02 11.97
C ILE A 199 -26.95 24.44 11.34
N LEU A 200 -26.50 25.00 10.21
CA LEU A 200 -25.36 24.47 9.46
C LEU A 200 -24.02 24.74 10.14
N LYS A 201 -23.87 25.87 10.85
CA LYS A 201 -22.65 26.23 11.60
C LYS A 201 -22.25 25.17 12.63
N ASN A 202 -23.23 24.45 13.17
CA ASN A 202 -23.03 23.40 14.18
C ASN A 202 -22.79 22.01 13.58
N ILE A 203 -22.76 21.87 12.25
CA ILE A 203 -22.55 20.58 11.57
C ILE A 203 -21.14 20.53 10.98
N THR A 204 -20.35 19.58 11.47
CA THR A 204 -19.00 19.28 10.96
C THR A 204 -19.04 18.08 10.03
N VAL A 205 -18.26 18.14 8.95
CA VAL A 205 -18.18 17.10 7.92
C VAL A 205 -16.75 16.58 7.84
N GLY A 206 -16.52 15.33 8.23
CA GLY A 206 -15.13 14.83 8.36
C GLY A 206 -14.37 15.56 9.48
N LYS A 207 -13.07 15.79 9.29
CA LYS A 207 -12.21 16.50 10.25
C LYS A 207 -12.22 18.01 10.05
N HIS A 208 -12.20 18.47 8.81
CA HIS A 208 -12.05 19.88 8.46
C HIS A 208 -13.13 20.40 7.51
N GLY A 209 -14.11 19.56 7.17
CA GLY A 209 -15.20 19.97 6.30
C GLY A 209 -16.28 20.75 7.03
N THR A 210 -16.85 21.69 6.30
CA THR A 210 -17.93 22.58 6.75
C THR A 210 -19.13 22.45 5.85
N MET A 211 -20.20 23.19 6.16
CA MET A 211 -21.38 23.28 5.31
C MET A 211 -21.57 24.71 4.77
N PHE A 212 -22.43 24.84 3.76
CA PHE A 212 -22.86 26.12 3.23
C PHE A 212 -24.31 26.06 2.76
N ALA A 213 -24.92 27.23 2.61
CA ALA A 213 -26.24 27.40 2.01
C ALA A 213 -26.24 28.57 1.02
N VAL A 214 -26.93 28.40 -0.11
CA VAL A 214 -27.13 29.42 -1.14
C VAL A 214 -28.62 29.61 -1.37
N ASN A 215 -29.10 30.85 -1.34
CA ASN A 215 -30.47 31.21 -1.67
C ASN A 215 -30.79 30.87 -3.14
N LYS A 216 -31.93 30.21 -3.37
CA LYS A 216 -32.35 29.82 -4.74
C LYS A 216 -32.71 31.02 -5.62
N SER A 217 -33.27 32.06 -5.01
CA SER A 217 -33.82 33.25 -5.67
C SER A 217 -32.74 34.19 -6.22
N ASP A 218 -31.75 34.54 -5.41
CA ASP A 218 -30.73 35.56 -5.74
C ASP A 218 -29.29 35.01 -5.81
N LYS A 219 -29.11 33.70 -5.53
CA LYS A 219 -27.81 33.01 -5.52
C LYS A 219 -26.79 33.61 -4.53
N THR A 220 -27.26 34.24 -3.46
CA THR A 220 -26.41 34.73 -2.37
C THR A 220 -26.14 33.65 -1.33
N LEU A 221 -25.02 33.75 -0.62
CA LEU A 221 -24.68 32.86 0.48
C LEU A 221 -25.52 33.18 1.72
N ALA A 222 -26.36 32.22 2.12
CA ALA A 222 -27.12 32.29 3.36
C ALA A 222 -26.36 31.69 4.56
N ALA A 223 -25.41 30.79 4.30
CA ALA A 223 -24.54 30.23 5.32
C ALA A 223 -23.18 29.90 4.71
N PHE A 224 -22.10 30.26 5.39
CA PHE A 224 -20.74 29.92 4.98
C PHE A 224 -19.83 29.93 6.21
N TYR A 225 -18.71 29.21 6.16
CA TYR A 225 -17.78 29.12 7.31
C TYR A 225 -17.07 30.46 7.60
N ASP A 226 -16.95 31.33 6.60
CA ASP A 226 -16.44 32.68 6.74
C ASP A 226 -17.60 33.67 6.60
N GLU A 227 -17.95 34.29 7.72
CA GLU A 227 -19.08 35.20 7.87
C GLU A 227 -18.96 36.43 6.94
N ASN A 228 -17.75 36.79 6.49
CA ASN A 228 -17.53 37.91 5.56
C ASN A 228 -18.11 37.67 4.15
N TYR A 229 -18.51 36.44 3.83
CA TYR A 229 -19.11 36.08 2.55
C TYR A 229 -20.63 35.90 2.63
N ILE A 230 -21.22 35.94 3.82
CA ILE A 230 -22.68 35.86 3.97
C ILE A 230 -23.30 37.09 3.29
N GLY A 231 -24.35 36.86 2.50
CA GLY A 231 -25.03 37.86 1.67
C GLY A 231 -24.31 38.20 0.35
N LYS A 232 -23.08 37.73 0.13
CA LYS A 232 -22.38 37.88 -1.16
C LYS A 232 -22.78 36.81 -2.16
N ALA A 233 -22.48 37.01 -3.43
CA ALA A 233 -22.83 36.04 -4.47
C ALA A 233 -22.00 34.76 -4.31
N ALA A 234 -22.62 33.58 -4.42
CA ALA A 234 -21.95 32.29 -4.23
C ALA A 234 -20.77 32.07 -5.20
N LYS A 235 -20.84 32.67 -6.40
CA LYS A 235 -19.75 32.66 -7.38
C LYS A 235 -18.45 33.30 -6.88
N GLU A 236 -18.51 34.25 -5.94
CA GLU A 236 -17.33 34.94 -5.40
C GLU A 236 -16.41 34.00 -4.61
N VAL A 237 -16.98 32.94 -4.04
CA VAL A 237 -16.22 31.91 -3.34
C VAL A 237 -15.91 30.70 -4.23
N GLY A 238 -16.33 30.69 -5.50
CA GLY A 238 -16.13 29.60 -6.46
C GLY A 238 -17.29 28.60 -6.56
N ILE A 239 -18.45 28.89 -5.97
CA ILE A 239 -19.67 28.08 -6.15
C ILE A 239 -20.40 28.61 -7.40
N GLU A 240 -20.09 28.03 -8.54
CA GLU A 240 -20.72 28.36 -9.83
C GLU A 240 -22.09 27.71 -9.99
N ASP A 241 -22.91 28.20 -10.91
CA ASP A 241 -24.24 27.66 -11.21
C ASP A 241 -24.19 26.17 -11.58
N GLY A 242 -23.19 25.73 -12.35
CA GLY A 242 -22.99 24.32 -12.67
C GLY A 242 -22.63 23.43 -11.47
N THR A 243 -22.32 24.01 -10.31
CA THR A 243 -22.19 23.30 -9.03
C THR A 243 -23.55 23.20 -8.31
N LEU A 244 -24.39 24.23 -8.42
CA LEU A 244 -25.75 24.24 -7.86
C LEU A 244 -26.71 23.33 -8.64
N GLU A 245 -26.43 23.10 -9.93
CA GLU A 245 -27.19 22.22 -10.83
C GLU A 245 -26.77 20.75 -10.77
N LEU A 246 -25.86 20.39 -9.87
CA LEU A 246 -25.45 19.00 -9.72
C LEU A 246 -26.64 18.12 -9.28
N PRO A 247 -26.73 16.87 -9.77
CA PRO A 247 -27.68 15.90 -9.24
C PRO A 247 -27.52 15.76 -7.73
N GLU A 248 -28.65 15.65 -7.03
CA GLU A 248 -28.67 15.51 -5.57
C GLU A 248 -27.79 14.35 -5.11
N GLY A 249 -27.01 14.58 -4.05
CA GLY A 249 -26.09 13.59 -3.51
C GLY A 249 -24.83 13.36 -4.35
N LYS A 250 -24.68 13.97 -5.54
CA LYS A 250 -23.46 13.79 -6.34
C LYS A 250 -22.28 14.51 -5.70
N VAL A 251 -21.19 13.77 -5.51
CA VAL A 251 -19.93 14.31 -5.00
C VAL A 251 -19.03 14.73 -6.16
N VAL A 252 -18.54 15.97 -6.14
CA VAL A 252 -17.60 16.49 -7.14
C VAL A 252 -16.46 17.28 -6.50
N ARG A 253 -15.34 17.42 -7.20
CA ARG A 253 -14.27 18.34 -6.82
C ARG A 253 -14.45 19.71 -7.47
N ARG A 254 -14.33 20.77 -6.67
CA ARG A 254 -14.35 22.18 -7.11
C ARG A 254 -13.33 22.99 -6.34
N TYR A 255 -12.96 24.14 -6.89
CA TYR A 255 -12.08 25.09 -6.22
C TYR A 255 -12.93 26.13 -5.50
N ILE A 256 -12.89 26.11 -4.16
CA ILE A 256 -13.58 27.09 -3.33
C ILE A 256 -12.51 27.95 -2.65
N LEU A 257 -12.54 29.26 -2.91
CA LEU A 257 -11.50 30.20 -2.46
C LEU A 257 -10.07 29.72 -2.81
N GLY A 258 -9.91 29.17 -4.02
CA GLY A 258 -8.62 28.68 -4.53
C GLY A 258 -8.17 27.32 -3.98
N GLN A 259 -8.94 26.67 -3.11
CA GLN A 259 -8.62 25.36 -2.55
C GLN A 259 -9.53 24.27 -3.13
N ALA A 260 -8.95 23.12 -3.49
CA ALA A 260 -9.71 21.98 -3.94
C ALA A 260 -10.53 21.38 -2.78
N LYS A 261 -11.85 21.38 -2.94
CA LYS A 261 -12.81 20.82 -1.99
C LYS A 261 -13.73 19.82 -2.70
N LEU A 262 -14.08 18.76 -1.99
CA LEU A 262 -15.18 17.86 -2.33
C LEU A 262 -16.48 18.52 -1.90
N ILE A 263 -17.42 18.59 -2.84
CA ILE A 263 -18.73 19.19 -2.67
C ILE A 263 -19.79 18.15 -2.94
N CYS A 264 -20.75 18.04 -2.02
CA CYS A 264 -22.01 17.33 -2.21
C CYS A 264 -23.15 18.33 -1.97
N MET A 265 -24.17 18.29 -2.82
CA MET A 265 -25.26 19.28 -2.81
C MET A 265 -26.64 18.62 -2.74
N GLU A 266 -27.56 19.30 -2.08
CA GLU A 266 -28.99 18.99 -2.06
C GLU A 266 -29.83 20.26 -2.00
N GLN A 267 -31.09 20.14 -2.42
CA GLN A 267 -32.06 21.22 -2.37
C GLN A 267 -32.97 21.05 -1.16
N VAL A 268 -33.12 22.10 -0.36
CA VAL A 268 -33.98 22.10 0.84
C VAL A 268 -34.70 23.44 0.95
N GLY A 269 -36.02 23.44 0.80
CA GLY A 269 -36.83 24.66 0.78
C GLY A 269 -36.34 25.65 -0.26
N ASP A 270 -36.04 26.88 0.17
CA ASP A 270 -35.54 27.97 -0.68
C ASP A 270 -34.00 27.99 -0.81
N TYR A 271 -33.31 26.95 -0.34
CA TYR A 271 -31.85 26.91 -0.30
C TYR A 271 -31.28 25.72 -1.10
N TYR A 272 -30.12 25.93 -1.70
CA TYR A 272 -29.17 24.87 -2.00
C TYR A 272 -28.25 24.73 -0.80
N ILE A 273 -28.22 23.55 -0.18
CA ILE A 273 -27.30 23.25 0.91
C ILE A 273 -26.20 22.32 0.41
N GLY A 274 -25.01 22.46 0.96
CA GLY A 274 -23.89 21.64 0.55
C GLY A 274 -22.81 21.48 1.58
N THR A 275 -21.94 20.50 1.34
CA THR A 275 -20.74 20.25 2.13
C THR A 275 -19.50 20.78 1.41
N LEU A 276 -18.49 21.16 2.19
CA LEU A 276 -17.19 21.65 1.73
C LEU A 276 -16.11 20.89 2.47
N VAL A 277 -15.69 19.74 1.94
CA VAL A 277 -14.62 18.94 2.56
C VAL A 277 -13.30 19.17 1.84
N PRO A 278 -12.22 19.63 2.50
CA PRO A 278 -10.93 19.79 1.84
C PRO A 278 -10.45 18.48 1.21
N SER A 279 -10.08 18.50 -0.08
CA SER A 279 -9.57 17.28 -0.75
C SER A 279 -8.24 16.79 -0.16
N ALA A 280 -7.51 17.66 0.55
CA ALA A 280 -6.32 17.30 1.31
C ALA A 280 -6.63 16.30 2.44
N GLU A 281 -7.84 16.34 3.02
CA GLU A 281 -8.22 15.42 4.10
C GLU A 281 -8.21 13.96 3.61
N SER A 282 -8.72 13.72 2.40
CA SER A 282 -8.73 12.38 1.79
C SER A 282 -7.31 11.90 1.45
N ILE A 283 -6.44 12.81 1.01
CA ILE A 283 -5.02 12.50 0.73
C ILE A 283 -4.28 12.17 2.04
N ASP A 284 -4.46 12.98 3.08
CA ASP A 284 -3.82 12.76 4.38
C ASP A 284 -4.26 11.43 5.00
N GLN A 285 -5.55 11.09 4.89
CA GLN A 285 -6.06 9.81 5.33
C GLN A 285 -5.46 8.64 4.53
N ALA A 286 -5.37 8.77 3.21
CA ALA A 286 -4.74 7.78 2.34
C ALA A 286 -3.24 7.60 2.66
N LEU A 287 -2.51 8.68 2.91
CA LEU A 287 -1.10 8.64 3.31
C LEU A 287 -0.90 7.94 4.66
N MET A 288 -1.73 8.25 5.65
CA MET A 288 -1.68 7.60 6.96
C MET A 288 -1.98 6.11 6.87
N SER A 289 -3.04 5.71 6.14
CA SER A 289 -3.37 4.29 5.95
C SER A 289 -2.27 3.55 5.20
N THR A 290 -1.78 4.13 4.10
CA THR A 290 -0.66 3.57 3.31
C THR A 290 0.59 3.42 4.17
N GLY A 291 0.90 4.40 5.02
CA GLY A 291 2.04 4.34 5.94
C GLY A 291 1.97 3.16 6.90
N VAL A 292 0.80 2.94 7.52
CA VAL A 292 0.58 1.79 8.43
C VAL A 292 0.74 0.46 7.69
N ILE A 293 0.13 0.32 6.50
CA ILE A 293 0.26 -0.88 5.67
C ILE A 293 1.73 -1.11 5.28
N MET A 294 2.46 -0.06 4.92
CA MET A 294 3.86 -0.15 4.54
C MET A 294 4.78 -0.55 5.70
N ILE A 295 4.51 -0.09 6.92
CA ILE A 295 5.26 -0.53 8.12
C ILE A 295 5.04 -2.03 8.35
N LEU A 296 3.79 -2.50 8.27
CA LEU A 296 3.48 -3.92 8.41
C LEU A 296 4.10 -4.76 7.30
N ALA A 297 4.04 -4.29 6.05
CA ALA A 297 4.67 -4.93 4.91
C ALA A 297 6.20 -4.99 5.08
N LEU A 298 6.83 -3.91 5.56
CA LEU A 298 8.26 -3.87 5.82
C LEU A 298 8.69 -4.91 6.86
N ILE A 299 7.94 -5.04 7.95
CA ILE A 299 8.18 -6.06 8.98
C ILE A 299 8.04 -7.46 8.38
N ALA A 300 6.95 -7.73 7.67
CA ALA A 300 6.69 -9.04 7.05
C ALA A 300 7.77 -9.41 6.02
N PHE A 301 8.14 -8.50 5.11
CA PHE A 301 9.19 -8.70 4.13
C PHE A 301 10.57 -8.85 4.77
N SER A 302 10.84 -8.14 5.87
CA SER A 302 12.09 -8.30 6.63
C SER A 302 12.19 -9.69 7.25
N LEU A 303 11.12 -10.18 7.88
CA LEU A 303 11.05 -11.53 8.43
C LEU A 303 11.21 -12.60 7.34
N LEU A 304 10.52 -12.42 6.21
CA LEU A 304 10.64 -13.31 5.04
C LEU A 304 12.09 -13.33 4.51
N THR A 305 12.70 -12.15 4.36
CA THR A 305 14.08 -12.00 3.88
C THR A 305 15.06 -12.68 4.84
N LEU A 306 14.89 -12.51 6.15
CA LEU A 306 15.69 -13.20 7.17
C LEU A 306 15.53 -14.72 7.08
N LEU A 307 14.32 -15.22 6.88
CA LEU A 307 14.05 -16.65 6.71
C LEU A 307 14.74 -17.21 5.45
N VAL A 308 14.63 -16.51 4.32
CA VAL A 308 15.30 -16.88 3.06
C VAL A 308 16.82 -16.89 3.24
N ILE A 309 17.39 -15.84 3.85
CA ILE A 309 18.83 -15.76 4.13
C ILE A 309 19.26 -16.91 5.05
N ARG A 310 18.48 -17.24 6.08
CA ARG A 310 18.77 -18.33 7.01
C ARG A 310 18.78 -19.68 6.30
N THR A 311 17.79 -19.93 5.43
CA THR A 311 17.70 -21.17 4.63
C THR A 311 18.86 -21.29 3.65
N ILE A 312 19.18 -20.23 2.90
CA ILE A 312 20.32 -20.21 1.96
C ILE A 312 21.64 -20.43 2.69
N ASN A 313 21.85 -19.75 3.83
CA ASN A 313 23.08 -19.91 4.59
C ASN A 313 23.24 -21.33 5.14
N LYS A 314 22.17 -21.91 5.71
CA LYS A 314 22.19 -23.25 6.31
C LYS A 314 22.37 -24.34 5.26
N ASN A 315 21.66 -24.25 4.13
CA ASN A 315 21.57 -25.36 3.17
C ASN A 315 22.57 -25.24 2.01
N VAL A 316 22.91 -24.02 1.58
CA VAL A 316 23.78 -23.81 0.40
C VAL A 316 25.17 -23.38 0.84
N VAL A 317 25.27 -22.26 1.57
CA VAL A 317 26.58 -21.66 1.89
C VAL A 317 27.38 -22.56 2.82
N SER A 318 26.76 -23.07 3.89
CA SER A 318 27.44 -23.97 4.83
C SER A 318 27.85 -25.29 4.18
N SER A 319 27.01 -25.83 3.30
CA SER A 319 27.27 -27.11 2.63
C SER A 319 28.37 -27.00 1.58
N LEU A 320 28.37 -25.93 0.77
CA LEU A 320 29.48 -25.64 -0.13
C LEU A 320 30.78 -25.33 0.63
N GLY A 321 30.69 -24.61 1.75
CA GLY A 321 31.84 -24.37 2.62
C GLY A 321 32.44 -25.66 3.18
N GLY A 322 31.59 -26.59 3.65
CA GLY A 322 32.01 -27.91 4.09
C GLY A 322 32.61 -28.75 2.97
N PHE A 323 32.05 -28.65 1.75
CA PHE A 323 32.54 -29.36 0.57
C PHE A 323 33.96 -28.90 0.20
N VAL A 324 34.16 -27.59 0.12
CA VAL A 324 35.48 -27.00 -0.16
C VAL A 324 36.50 -27.40 0.91
N LYS A 325 36.13 -27.35 2.19
CA LYS A 325 37.02 -27.76 3.30
C LYS A 325 37.42 -29.23 3.19
N LYS A 326 36.48 -30.12 2.86
CA LYS A 326 36.77 -31.55 2.69
C LYS A 326 37.68 -31.83 1.49
N ILE A 327 37.53 -31.09 0.39
CA ILE A 327 38.46 -31.16 -0.74
C ILE A 327 39.86 -30.71 -0.33
N GLU A 328 39.96 -29.63 0.44
CA GLU A 328 41.24 -29.13 0.94
C GLU A 328 41.93 -30.19 1.83
N GLU A 329 41.21 -30.85 2.74
CA GLU A 329 41.75 -31.95 3.56
C GLU A 329 42.27 -33.12 2.70
N ILE A 330 41.51 -33.53 1.67
CA ILE A 330 41.90 -34.62 0.76
C ILE A 330 43.11 -34.23 -0.08
N SER A 331 43.17 -32.97 -0.55
CA SER A 331 44.29 -32.43 -1.34
C SER A 331 45.60 -32.38 -0.54
N HIS A 332 45.53 -32.29 0.79
CA HIS A 332 46.69 -32.35 1.68
C HIS A 332 47.12 -33.79 2.05
N GLY A 333 46.61 -34.81 1.33
CA GLY A 333 47.09 -36.19 1.44
C GLY A 333 46.23 -37.12 2.32
N ASN A 334 45.05 -36.67 2.77
CA ASN A 334 44.11 -37.56 3.46
C ASN A 334 43.20 -38.28 2.46
N GLU A 335 43.76 -39.23 1.71
CA GLU A 335 43.09 -39.91 0.59
C GLU A 335 41.92 -40.82 1.04
N ASN A 336 41.86 -41.20 2.31
CA ASN A 336 40.83 -42.08 2.85
C ASN A 336 39.54 -41.35 3.25
N GLU A 337 39.57 -40.03 3.32
CA GLU A 337 38.38 -39.23 3.54
C GLU A 337 37.43 -39.29 2.33
N ARG A 338 36.15 -39.08 2.62
CA ARG A 338 35.08 -39.01 1.63
C ARG A 338 34.26 -37.76 1.86
N VAL A 339 33.79 -37.15 0.78
CA VAL A 339 32.89 -35.99 0.89
C VAL A 339 31.48 -36.52 1.04
N ASN A 340 30.85 -36.33 2.20
CA ASN A 340 29.50 -36.82 2.48
C ASN A 340 28.59 -35.70 2.99
N ILE A 341 28.21 -34.78 2.09
CA ILE A 341 27.38 -33.62 2.43
C ILE A 341 26.05 -33.74 1.67
N ARG A 342 24.94 -33.92 2.41
CA ARG A 342 23.63 -34.28 1.84
C ARG A 342 22.52 -33.26 2.09
N ASN A 343 22.87 -32.02 2.44
CA ASN A 343 21.87 -31.01 2.83
C ASN A 343 20.97 -30.54 1.67
N PHE A 344 21.39 -30.73 0.42
CA PHE A 344 20.64 -30.37 -0.78
C PHE A 344 21.01 -31.31 -1.93
N LYS A 345 20.06 -31.63 -2.81
CA LYS A 345 20.18 -32.67 -3.85
C LYS A 345 21.40 -32.44 -4.76
N GLU A 346 21.64 -31.20 -5.14
CA GLU A 346 22.73 -30.79 -6.03
C GLU A 346 24.08 -30.97 -5.35
N VAL A 347 24.18 -30.71 -4.03
CA VAL A 347 25.42 -30.92 -3.26
C VAL A 347 25.68 -32.40 -2.99
N ASP A 348 24.63 -33.20 -2.79
CA ASP A 348 24.74 -34.66 -2.68
C ASP A 348 25.23 -35.28 -4.00
N THR A 349 24.63 -34.85 -5.12
CA THR A 349 25.06 -35.28 -6.47
C THR A 349 26.53 -34.93 -6.71
N LEU A 350 26.94 -33.71 -6.33
CA LEU A 350 28.34 -33.28 -6.43
C LEU A 350 29.27 -34.09 -5.52
N SER A 351 28.85 -34.39 -4.29
CA SER A 351 29.61 -35.22 -3.35
C SER A 351 29.83 -36.63 -3.90
N ASN A 352 28.79 -37.25 -4.46
CA ASN A 352 28.87 -38.57 -5.05
C ASN A 352 29.76 -38.59 -6.31
N GLY A 353 29.62 -37.59 -7.19
CA GLY A 353 30.48 -37.45 -8.36
C GLY A 353 31.96 -37.26 -8.01
N PHE A 354 32.26 -36.47 -6.97
CA PHE A 354 33.63 -36.28 -6.49
C PHE A 354 34.22 -37.55 -5.86
N ASN A 355 33.43 -38.30 -5.08
CA ASN A 355 33.89 -39.57 -4.51
C ASN A 355 34.17 -40.62 -5.60
N ALA A 356 33.35 -40.72 -6.64
CA ALA A 356 33.61 -41.60 -7.77
C ALA A 356 34.92 -41.24 -8.50
N LEU A 357 35.21 -39.93 -8.63
CA LEU A 357 36.49 -39.46 -9.16
C LEU A 357 37.67 -39.85 -8.25
N LEU A 358 37.53 -39.73 -6.93
CA LEU A 358 38.57 -40.18 -5.98
C LEU A 358 38.82 -41.69 -6.08
N ASP A 359 37.76 -42.49 -6.22
CA ASP A 359 37.89 -43.94 -6.36
C ASP A 359 38.65 -44.30 -7.65
N GLY A 360 38.35 -43.62 -8.77
CA GLY A 360 39.12 -43.77 -10.01
C GLY A 360 40.58 -43.36 -9.89
N ILE A 361 40.90 -42.28 -9.16
CA ILE A 361 42.29 -41.88 -8.88
C ILE A 361 43.00 -42.96 -8.06
N LYS A 362 42.36 -43.49 -7.01
CA LYS A 362 42.94 -44.55 -6.18
C LYS A 362 43.23 -45.83 -6.96
N GLU A 363 42.29 -46.23 -7.82
CA GLU A 363 42.46 -47.38 -8.71
C GLU A 363 43.70 -47.17 -9.60
N LYS A 364 43.84 -46.00 -10.22
CA LYS A 364 45.02 -45.67 -11.04
C LYS A 364 46.33 -45.59 -10.26
N ILE A 365 46.32 -45.10 -9.02
CA ILE A 365 47.49 -45.15 -8.15
C ILE A 365 47.88 -46.61 -7.86
N ASN A 366 46.91 -47.48 -7.60
CA ASN A 366 47.16 -48.89 -7.31
C ASN A 366 47.67 -49.65 -8.55
N GLU A 367 47.08 -49.42 -9.73
CA GLU A 367 47.60 -49.92 -11.00
C GLU A 367 49.04 -49.47 -11.23
N THR A 368 49.36 -48.19 -10.96
CA THR A 368 50.72 -47.64 -11.10
C THR A 368 51.70 -48.31 -10.13
N LYS A 369 51.29 -48.58 -8.88
CA LYS A 369 52.11 -49.33 -7.90
C LYS A 369 52.39 -50.75 -8.38
N GLN A 370 51.38 -51.46 -8.86
CA GLN A 370 51.55 -52.81 -9.41
C GLN A 370 52.46 -52.82 -10.63
N LEU A 371 52.31 -51.83 -11.52
CA LEU A 371 53.18 -51.65 -12.68
C LEU A 371 54.63 -51.43 -12.24
N ASN A 372 54.87 -50.65 -11.19
CA ASN A 372 56.22 -50.42 -10.65
C ASN A 372 56.83 -51.71 -10.08
N VAL A 373 56.07 -52.51 -9.33
CA VAL A 373 56.52 -53.83 -8.83
C VAL A 373 56.91 -54.76 -9.99
N ARG A 374 56.06 -54.86 -11.02
CA ARG A 374 56.38 -55.66 -12.22
C ARG A 374 57.61 -55.13 -12.94
N MET A 375 57.80 -53.82 -12.99
CA MET A 375 58.99 -53.21 -13.59
C MET A 375 60.26 -53.57 -12.82
N GLN A 376 60.21 -53.59 -11.48
CA GLN A 376 61.34 -54.03 -10.65
C GLN A 376 61.67 -55.51 -10.86
N GLU A 377 60.66 -56.38 -10.98
CA GLU A 377 60.86 -57.80 -11.28
C GLU A 377 61.53 -58.02 -12.65
N LEU A 378 61.06 -57.30 -13.68
CA LEU A 378 61.69 -57.33 -15.01
C LEU A 378 63.14 -56.85 -14.98
N LEU A 379 63.44 -55.76 -14.24
CA LEU A 379 64.82 -55.30 -14.05
C LEU A 379 65.68 -56.35 -13.36
N GLY A 380 65.14 -57.08 -12.38
CA GLY A 380 65.81 -58.22 -11.74
C GLY A 380 66.13 -59.34 -12.73
N ASN A 381 65.17 -59.75 -13.55
CA ASN A 381 65.38 -60.76 -14.60
C ASN A 381 66.42 -60.32 -15.65
N VAL A 382 66.42 -59.04 -16.03
CA VAL A 382 67.44 -58.47 -16.91
C VAL A 382 68.83 -58.50 -16.26
N ALA A 383 68.93 -58.18 -14.97
CA ALA A 383 70.20 -58.26 -14.23
C ALA A 383 70.72 -59.71 -14.14
N ASP A 384 69.86 -60.69 -13.85
CA ASP A 384 70.22 -62.11 -13.83
C ASP A 384 70.67 -62.60 -15.22
N THR A 385 69.91 -62.25 -16.26
CA THR A 385 70.27 -62.57 -17.65
C THR A 385 71.61 -61.95 -18.03
N SER A 386 71.86 -60.70 -17.62
CA SER A 386 73.14 -60.03 -17.86
C SER A 386 74.30 -60.74 -17.15
N SER A 387 74.11 -61.19 -15.90
CA SER A 387 75.09 -62.00 -15.16
C SER A 387 75.38 -63.31 -15.88
N ARG A 388 74.35 -64.02 -16.35
CA ARG A 388 74.48 -65.25 -17.13
C ARG A 388 75.25 -65.03 -18.44
N ILE A 389 74.96 -63.94 -19.16
CA ILE A 389 75.69 -63.56 -20.38
C ILE A 389 77.17 -63.28 -20.07
N ASN A 390 77.47 -62.63 -18.94
CA ASN A 390 78.84 -62.37 -18.54
C ASN A 390 79.60 -63.68 -18.23
N SER A 391 79.01 -64.59 -17.47
CA SER A 391 79.60 -65.93 -17.23
C SER A 391 79.79 -66.72 -18.52
N LEU A 392 78.79 -66.73 -19.40
CA LEU A 392 78.89 -67.36 -20.72
C LEU A 392 80.00 -66.73 -21.57
N SER A 393 80.18 -65.41 -21.49
CA SER A 393 81.27 -64.71 -22.20
C SER A 393 82.65 -65.12 -21.68
N ILE A 394 82.79 -65.38 -20.37
CA ILE A 394 84.01 -65.92 -19.76
C ILE A 394 84.27 -67.34 -20.26
N GLU A 395 83.26 -68.22 -20.26
CA GLU A 395 83.39 -69.59 -20.79
C GLU A 395 83.74 -69.58 -22.28
N MET A 396 83.09 -68.72 -23.06
CA MET A 396 83.33 -68.61 -24.50
C MET A 396 84.74 -68.10 -24.80
N LYS A 397 85.32 -67.25 -23.94
CA LYS A 397 86.72 -66.85 -24.01
C LYS A 397 87.65 -68.05 -23.79
N ASP A 398 87.32 -68.93 -22.84
CA ASP A 398 88.09 -70.16 -22.59
C ASP A 398 87.98 -71.16 -23.74
N VAL A 399 86.77 -71.38 -24.27
CA VAL A 399 86.54 -72.21 -25.46
C VAL A 399 87.30 -71.65 -26.67
N SER A 400 87.25 -70.34 -26.89
CA SER A 400 88.00 -69.68 -27.97
C SER A 400 89.51 -69.88 -27.82
N LYS A 401 90.03 -69.80 -26.59
CA LYS A 401 91.44 -70.10 -26.29
C LYS A 401 91.80 -71.55 -26.62
N ARG A 402 90.99 -72.51 -26.18
CA ARG A 402 91.18 -73.93 -26.48
C ARG A 402 91.12 -74.23 -27.98
N ILE A 403 90.21 -73.59 -28.72
CA ILE A 403 90.14 -73.70 -30.18
C ILE A 403 91.41 -73.16 -30.82
N SER A 404 91.92 -72.01 -30.35
CA SER A 404 93.17 -71.43 -30.86
C SER A 404 94.37 -72.36 -30.60
N GLU A 405 94.48 -72.91 -29.39
CA GLU A 405 95.53 -73.88 -29.03
C GLU A 405 95.44 -75.15 -29.87
N GLY A 406 94.23 -75.72 -30.01
CA GLY A 406 93.99 -76.90 -30.83
C GLY A 406 94.28 -76.65 -32.33
N SER A 407 93.95 -75.47 -32.84
CA SER A 407 94.28 -75.08 -34.23
C SER A 407 95.78 -74.96 -34.44
N SER A 408 96.52 -74.41 -33.45
CA SER A 408 97.98 -74.36 -33.49
C SER A 408 98.59 -75.76 -33.50
N GLN A 409 98.08 -76.65 -32.65
CA GLN A 409 98.55 -78.03 -32.57
C GLN A 409 98.24 -78.82 -33.85
N GLN A 410 97.10 -78.55 -34.49
CA GLN A 410 96.79 -79.08 -35.81
C GLN A 410 97.77 -78.58 -36.88
N ALA A 411 98.13 -77.29 -36.87
CA ALA A 411 99.12 -76.75 -37.80
C ALA A 411 100.50 -77.44 -37.64
N ASP A 412 100.95 -77.66 -36.39
CA ASP A 412 102.19 -78.39 -36.11
C ASP A 412 102.13 -79.84 -36.61
N THR A 413 101.00 -80.52 -36.41
CA THR A 413 100.80 -81.90 -36.89
C THR A 413 100.84 -81.96 -38.42
N VAL A 414 100.24 -80.97 -39.09
CA VAL A 414 100.28 -80.85 -40.56
C VAL A 414 101.71 -80.59 -41.05
N MET A 415 102.48 -79.75 -40.35
CA MET A 415 103.90 -79.55 -40.63
C MET A 415 104.70 -80.86 -40.49
N GLN A 416 104.54 -81.60 -39.40
CA GLN A 416 105.19 -82.89 -39.18
C GLN A 416 104.82 -83.93 -40.24
N LEU A 417 103.55 -83.96 -40.65
CA LEU A 417 103.08 -84.79 -41.77
C LEU A 417 103.80 -84.39 -43.06
N SER A 418 103.93 -83.09 -43.32
CA SER A 418 104.65 -82.59 -44.49
C SER A 418 106.11 -83.01 -44.49
N ASP A 419 106.80 -82.94 -43.35
CA ASP A 419 108.19 -83.40 -43.19
C ASP A 419 108.32 -84.91 -43.41
N SER A 420 107.39 -85.68 -42.86
CA SER A 420 107.34 -87.15 -43.04
C SER A 420 107.11 -87.52 -44.50
N PHE A 421 106.21 -86.82 -45.20
CA PHE A 421 106.04 -86.98 -46.65
C PHE A 421 107.32 -86.63 -47.43
N HIS A 422 108.08 -85.63 -46.97
CA HIS A 422 109.36 -85.28 -47.59
C HIS A 422 110.42 -86.37 -47.39
N ALA A 423 110.48 -86.97 -46.20
CA ALA A 423 111.36 -88.10 -45.89
C ALA A 423 111.03 -89.34 -46.74
N ILE A 424 109.75 -89.73 -46.82
CA ILE A 424 109.29 -90.83 -47.67
C ILE A 424 109.64 -90.57 -49.14
N SER A 425 109.43 -89.34 -49.63
CA SER A 425 109.80 -88.98 -51.00
C SER A 425 111.30 -89.17 -51.27
N THR A 426 112.15 -88.88 -50.28
CA THR A 426 113.61 -89.07 -50.38
C THR A 426 113.98 -90.55 -50.39
N GLU A 427 113.37 -91.34 -49.51
CA GLU A 427 113.59 -92.79 -49.40
C GLU A 427 113.13 -93.55 -50.66
N VAL A 428 111.97 -93.16 -51.23
CA VAL A 428 111.50 -93.67 -52.53
C VAL A 428 112.50 -93.37 -53.64
N ARG A 429 113.13 -92.18 -53.62
CA ARG A 429 114.17 -91.80 -54.60
C ARG A 429 115.45 -92.62 -54.43
N GLU A 430 115.87 -92.89 -53.19
CA GLU A 430 117.01 -93.75 -52.89
C GLU A 430 116.76 -95.20 -53.31
N ASN A 431 115.58 -95.74 -53.03
CA ASN A 431 115.18 -97.08 -53.47
C ASN A 431 115.12 -97.21 -54.99
N ALA A 432 114.59 -96.19 -55.68
CA ALA A 432 114.63 -96.14 -57.15
C ALA A 432 116.08 -96.17 -57.69
N SER A 433 116.98 -95.41 -57.05
CA SER A 433 118.41 -95.37 -57.40
C SER A 433 119.14 -96.69 -57.08
N ALA A 434 118.74 -97.37 -56.00
CA ALA A 434 119.26 -98.69 -55.63
C ALA A 434 118.78 -99.77 -56.60
N ALA A 435 117.52 -99.69 -57.05
CA ALA A 435 116.97 -100.57 -58.08
C ALA A 435 117.70 -100.40 -59.43
N GLU A 436 118.02 -99.17 -59.84
CA GLU A 436 118.86 -98.92 -61.03
C GLU A 436 120.26 -99.54 -60.91
N ARG A 437 120.91 -99.39 -59.74
CA ARG A 437 122.23 -100.01 -59.46
C ARG A 437 122.18 -101.54 -59.49
N ALA A 438 121.16 -102.15 -58.88
CA ALA A 438 120.97 -103.60 -58.91
C ALA A 438 120.73 -104.13 -60.34
N CYS A 439 120.00 -103.37 -61.17
CA CYS A 439 119.78 -103.70 -62.58
C CYS A 439 121.08 -103.64 -63.40
N SER A 440 121.99 -102.70 -63.08
CA SER A 440 123.31 -102.61 -63.72
C SER A 440 124.26 -103.75 -63.33
N PHE A 441 124.23 -104.22 -62.07
CA PHE A 441 125.08 -105.29 -61.56
C PHE A 441 124.68 -106.68 -62.06
N SER A 442 123.37 -106.91 -62.24
CA SER A 442 122.82 -108.11 -62.89
C SER A 442 123.30 -108.28 -64.33
N ARG A 443 123.68 -107.18 -65.00
CA ARG A 443 124.13 -107.15 -66.40
C ARG A 443 125.63 -107.42 -66.59
N SER A 444 126.45 -107.25 -65.55
CA SER A 444 127.92 -107.31 -65.63
C SER A 444 128.55 -108.60 -65.10
N ALA A 445 127.77 -109.52 -64.52
CA ALA A 445 128.25 -110.82 -64.02
C ALA A 445 127.88 -112.01 -64.94
N GLY A 446 127.43 -111.71 -66.17
CA GLY A 446 126.97 -112.68 -67.18
C GLY A 446 127.97 -113.02 -68.30
N GLU A 447 129.24 -112.63 -68.17
CA GLU A 447 130.37 -113.01 -69.05
C GLU A 447 131.60 -113.29 -68.17
#